data_AF-A0A1Y1KES3-F1
#
_entry.id   AF-A0A1Y1KES3-F1
#
_cell.length_a   1.000
_cell.length_b   1.000
_cell.length_c   1.000
_cell.angle_alpha   90.00
_cell.angle_beta   90.00
_cell.angle_gamma   90.00
#
_symmetry.space_group_name_H-M   'P 1'
#
loop_
_entity.id
_entity.type
_entity.pdbx_description
1 polymer ?
#
loop_
_entity_poly.entity_id
_entity_poly.type
_entity_poly.pdbx_seq_one_letter_code
_entity_poly.pdbx_strand_id
1 'polypeptide(L)'
;DELVFNKEYLETSNKRYYIEERCQLTPEQITCVVKNTVGQANNANWLMARKNRITASNFGVILAAIHRNRFPPSLFKRLMDGYDLTSVRAVQWGKENEKSAIDTFTSAFTEMNVTPT
;
A
#
# COMPACT_ATOMS: atom_id res chain seq x y z
N ASP A 1 -15.96 10.96 -3.78
CA ASP A 1 -14.89 10.92 -4.78
C ASP A 1 -14.85 9.62 -5.54
N GLU A 2 -15.48 9.64 -6.70
CA GLU A 2 -15.45 8.54 -7.65
C GLU A 2 -14.61 8.97 -8.85
N LEU A 3 -13.29 8.75 -8.75
CA LEU A 3 -12.30 9.23 -9.73
C LEU A 3 -12.67 8.86 -11.19
N VAL A 4 -13.23 7.67 -11.39
CA VAL A 4 -13.60 7.13 -12.71
C VAL A 4 -15.07 7.36 -13.12
N PHE A 5 -15.88 7.92 -12.22
CA PHE A 5 -17.27 8.30 -12.51
C PHE A 5 -17.45 9.82 -12.51
N ASN A 6 -16.38 10.58 -12.26
CA ASN A 6 -16.37 12.03 -12.36
C ASN A 6 -16.60 12.47 -13.81
N LYS A 7 -17.43 13.49 -14.01
CA LYS A 7 -17.71 14.11 -15.31
C LYS A 7 -16.43 14.43 -16.10
N GLU A 8 -15.44 15.01 -15.46
CA GLU A 8 -14.17 15.38 -16.09
C GLU A 8 -13.39 14.16 -16.60
N TYR A 9 -13.46 13.03 -15.88
CA TYR A 9 -12.88 11.77 -16.33
C TYR A 9 -13.63 11.16 -17.52
N LEU A 10 -14.95 11.30 -17.53
CA LEU A 10 -15.78 10.79 -18.62
C LEU A 10 -15.61 11.59 -19.90
N GLU A 11 -15.39 12.90 -19.78
CA GLU A 11 -15.29 13.85 -20.90
C GLU A 11 -13.86 14.01 -21.44
N THR A 12 -12.82 13.66 -20.66
CA THR A 12 -11.43 13.80 -21.11
C THR A 12 -11.08 12.82 -22.22
N SER A 13 -10.38 13.32 -23.25
CA SER A 13 -9.86 12.51 -24.34
C SER A 13 -8.71 11.60 -23.89
N ASN A 14 -7.95 12.02 -22.87
CA ASN A 14 -6.82 11.27 -22.33
C ASN A 14 -7.08 10.82 -20.89
N LYS A 15 -7.82 9.72 -20.76
CA LYS A 15 -8.15 9.09 -19.47
C LYS A 15 -6.91 8.69 -18.66
N ARG A 16 -5.83 8.28 -19.34
CA ARG A 16 -4.59 7.88 -18.67
C ARG A 16 -3.95 9.08 -17.99
N TYR A 17 -3.77 10.17 -18.71
CA TYR A 17 -3.20 11.41 -18.17
C TYR A 17 -4.03 11.95 -16.99
N TYR A 18 -5.36 11.92 -17.10
CA TYR A 18 -6.24 12.34 -15.99
C TYR A 18 -5.99 11.56 -14.69
N ILE A 19 -5.84 10.24 -14.79
CA ILE A 19 -5.56 9.38 -13.64
C ILE A 19 -4.14 9.62 -13.12
N GLU A 20 -3.15 9.69 -14.01
CA GLU A 20 -1.76 9.94 -13.64
C GLU A 20 -1.60 11.26 -12.89
N GLU A 21 -2.26 12.33 -13.34
CA GLU A 21 -2.19 13.65 -12.71
C GLU A 21 -2.89 13.68 -11.34
N ARG A 22 -4.06 13.07 -11.19
CA ARG A 22 -4.80 13.03 -9.91
C ARG A 22 -4.24 12.05 -8.88
N CYS A 23 -3.50 11.04 -9.32
CA CYS A 23 -2.87 10.07 -8.43
C CYS A 23 -1.44 10.46 -8.04
N GLN A 24 -0.87 11.53 -8.61
CA GLN A 24 0.43 12.04 -8.21
C GLN A 24 0.39 12.57 -6.78
N LEU A 25 1.46 12.28 -6.04
CA LEU A 25 1.66 12.78 -4.69
C LEU A 25 2.88 13.71 -4.68
N THR A 26 2.75 14.86 -4.03
CA THR A 26 3.89 15.76 -3.81
C THR A 26 4.79 15.22 -2.70
N PRO A 27 6.08 15.61 -2.64
CA PRO A 27 6.98 15.23 -1.56
C PRO A 27 6.45 15.58 -0.16
N GLU A 28 5.73 16.69 -0.02
CA GLU A 28 5.10 17.13 1.22
C GLU A 28 3.97 16.20 1.63
N GLN A 29 3.13 15.80 0.67
CA GLN A 29 2.06 14.81 0.91
C GLN A 29 2.65 13.46 1.31
N ILE A 30 3.73 13.01 0.65
CA ILE A 30 4.43 11.77 1.01
C ILE A 30 4.96 11.86 2.44
N THR A 31 5.64 12.96 2.78
CA THR A 31 6.19 13.19 4.13
C THR A 31 5.10 13.23 5.19
N CYS A 32 3.97 13.89 4.88
CA CYS A 32 2.80 13.96 5.75
C CYS A 32 2.22 12.56 6.01
N VAL A 33 2.05 11.75 4.96
CA VAL A 33 1.58 10.35 5.10
C VAL A 33 2.54 9.57 5.99
N VAL A 34 3.85 9.59 5.72
CA VAL A 34 4.85 8.86 6.51
C VAL A 34 4.77 9.21 8.00
N LYS A 35 4.72 10.50 8.34
CA LYS A 35 4.61 10.96 9.73
C LYS A 35 3.31 10.54 10.39
N ASN A 36 2.20 10.59 9.66
CA ASN A 36 0.88 10.29 10.22
C ASN A 36 0.58 8.80 10.31
N THR A 37 1.35 7.94 9.65
CA THR A 37 1.15 6.49 9.63
C THR A 37 2.14 5.70 10.48
N VAL A 38 2.99 6.37 11.28
CA VAL A 38 3.94 5.73 12.21
C VAL A 38 3.22 4.74 13.12
N GLY A 39 3.79 3.55 13.32
CA GLY A 39 3.19 2.45 14.06
C GLY A 39 2.37 1.50 13.19
N GLN A 40 2.33 1.74 11.87
CA GLN A 40 1.77 0.86 10.85
C GLN A 40 0.37 0.30 11.22
N ALA A 41 0.25 -1.02 11.38
CA ALA A 41 -1.02 -1.69 11.69
C ALA A 41 -1.65 -1.27 13.02
N ASN A 42 -0.88 -0.70 13.95
CA ASN A 42 -1.39 -0.18 15.23
C ASN A 42 -1.87 1.27 15.12
N ASN A 43 -1.77 1.89 13.95
CA ASN A 43 -2.20 3.25 13.67
C ASN A 43 -3.38 3.25 12.68
N ALA A 44 -4.54 3.74 13.10
CA ALA A 44 -5.73 3.78 12.26
C ALA A 44 -5.53 4.59 10.96
N ASN A 45 -4.68 5.62 10.98
CA ASN A 45 -4.35 6.41 9.80
C ASN A 45 -3.62 5.60 8.73
N TRP A 46 -2.88 4.56 9.11
CA TRP A 46 -2.21 3.66 8.17
C TRP A 46 -3.22 2.89 7.31
N LEU A 47 -4.28 2.36 7.94
CA LEU A 47 -5.37 1.70 7.20
C LEU A 47 -6.10 2.68 6.28
N MET A 48 -6.38 3.89 6.77
CA MET A 48 -7.02 4.93 5.96
C MET A 48 -6.17 5.35 4.77
N ALA A 49 -4.87 5.52 4.95
CA ALA A 49 -3.93 5.88 3.89
C ALA A 49 -3.77 4.78 2.84
N ARG A 50 -3.99 3.50 3.19
CA ARG A 50 -3.93 2.36 2.28
C ARG A 50 -5.22 2.09 1.52
N LYS A 51 -6.36 2.59 2.02
CA LYS A 51 -7.66 2.38 1.39
C LYS A 51 -7.65 2.85 -0.06
N ASN A 52 -8.19 2.02 -0.95
CA ASN A 52 -8.25 2.26 -2.40
C ASN A 52 -6.88 2.48 -3.08
N ARG A 53 -5.77 2.02 -2.47
CA ARG A 53 -4.43 2.09 -3.06
C ARG A 53 -3.89 0.70 -3.36
N ILE A 54 -3.15 0.61 -4.46
CA ILE A 54 -2.37 -0.58 -4.76
C ILE A 54 -1.15 -0.60 -3.84
N THR A 55 -1.01 -1.66 -3.05
CA THR A 55 0.10 -1.82 -2.10
C THR A 55 1.14 -2.79 -2.66
N ALA A 56 2.40 -2.60 -2.26
CA ALA A 56 3.52 -3.42 -2.74
C ALA A 56 3.29 -4.92 -2.50
N SER A 57 2.73 -5.29 -1.35
CA SER A 57 2.38 -6.69 -1.01
C SER A 57 1.35 -7.35 -1.94
N ASN A 58 0.57 -6.55 -2.68
CA ASN A 58 -0.42 -7.04 -3.64
C ASN A 58 0.04 -6.88 -5.11
N PHE A 59 1.15 -6.20 -5.37
CA PHE A 59 1.58 -5.84 -6.73
C PHE A 59 1.86 -7.08 -7.61
N GLY A 60 2.51 -8.11 -7.06
CA GLY A 60 2.75 -9.35 -7.81
C GLY A 60 1.47 -10.06 -8.26
N VAL A 61 0.40 -9.99 -7.46
CA VAL A 61 -0.91 -10.57 -7.81
C VAL A 61 -1.60 -9.77 -8.92
N ILE A 62 -1.45 -8.44 -8.89
CA ILE A 62 -1.97 -7.56 -9.94
C ILE A 62 -1.26 -7.84 -11.27
N LEU A 63 0.06 -7.92 -11.27
CA LEU A 63 0.83 -8.26 -12.47
C LEU A 63 0.42 -9.63 -13.04
N ALA A 64 0.24 -10.64 -12.18
CA ALA A 64 -0.23 -11.94 -12.61
C ALA A 64 -1.64 -11.90 -13.22
N ALA A 65 -2.54 -11.07 -12.68
CA ALA A 65 -3.89 -10.87 -13.24
C ALA A 65 -3.85 -10.20 -14.61
N ILE A 66 -3.01 -9.16 -14.78
CA ILE A 66 -2.77 -8.46 -16.04
C ILE A 66 -2.22 -9.43 -17.08
N HIS A 67 -1.17 -10.19 -16.74
CA HIS A 67 -0.53 -11.15 -17.65
C HIS A 67 -1.51 -12.23 -18.13
N ARG A 68 -2.43 -12.67 -17.26
CA ARG A 68 -3.45 -13.65 -17.59
C ARG A 68 -4.69 -13.05 -18.25
N ASN A 69 -4.77 -11.72 -18.32
CA ASN A 69 -5.97 -10.96 -18.70
C ASN A 69 -7.25 -11.46 -17.98
N ARG A 70 -7.15 -11.73 -16.67
CA ARG A 70 -8.25 -12.25 -15.85
C ARG A 70 -8.35 -11.50 -14.53
N PHE A 71 -9.50 -10.89 -14.30
CA PHE A 71 -9.78 -10.03 -13.12
C PHE A 71 -10.95 -10.60 -12.30
N PRO A 72 -10.76 -11.71 -11.57
CA PRO A 72 -11.84 -12.35 -10.83
C PRO A 72 -12.29 -11.51 -9.62
N PRO A 73 -13.53 -11.64 -9.12
CA PRO A 73 -14.00 -10.95 -7.92
C PRO A 73 -13.11 -11.15 -6.68
N SER A 74 -12.48 -12.33 -6.56
CA SER A 74 -11.53 -12.64 -5.49
C SER A 74 -10.29 -11.75 -5.49
N LEU A 75 -9.85 -11.27 -6.66
CA LEU A 75 -8.78 -10.28 -6.79
C LEU A 75 -9.19 -8.99 -6.11
N PHE A 76 -10.36 -8.44 -6.48
CA PHE A 76 -10.85 -7.19 -5.90
C PHE A 76 -11.09 -7.30 -4.40
N LYS A 77 -11.66 -8.42 -3.92
CA LYS A 77 -11.79 -8.69 -2.49
C LYS A 77 -10.44 -8.63 -1.76
N ARG A 78 -9.38 -9.16 -2.37
CA ARG A 78 -8.02 -9.09 -1.81
C ARG A 78 -7.45 -7.67 -1.84
N LEU A 79 -7.64 -6.94 -2.94
CA LEU A 79 -7.11 -5.58 -3.09
C LEU A 79 -7.78 -4.56 -2.16
N MET A 80 -9.03 -4.80 -1.78
CA MET A 80 -9.76 -3.97 -0.82
C MET A 80 -9.45 -4.34 0.65
N ASP A 81 -8.35 -5.06 0.90
CA ASP A 81 -7.92 -5.55 2.21
C ASP A 81 -9.05 -6.29 2.97
N GLY A 82 -9.92 -7.00 2.25
CA GLY A 82 -11.08 -7.72 2.79
C GLY A 82 -10.77 -9.05 3.49
N TYR A 83 -9.51 -9.30 3.85
CA TYR A 83 -9.08 -10.49 4.56
C TYR A 83 -8.38 -10.11 5.86
N ASP A 84 -8.88 -10.67 6.96
CA ASP A 84 -8.18 -10.62 8.23
C ASP A 84 -7.00 -11.61 8.23
N LEU A 85 -5.78 -11.07 8.34
CA LEU A 85 -4.55 -11.84 8.35
C LEU A 85 -4.02 -12.09 9.77
N THR A 86 -4.74 -11.67 10.82
CA THR A 86 -4.29 -11.81 12.21
C THR A 86 -4.08 -13.26 12.64
N SER A 87 -4.79 -14.21 12.03
CA SER A 87 -4.67 -15.65 12.29
C SER A 87 -3.55 -16.35 11.51
N VAL A 88 -2.91 -15.66 10.56
CA VAL A 88 -1.85 -16.25 9.73
C VAL A 88 -0.55 -16.30 10.53
N ARG A 89 -0.08 -17.52 10.85
CA ARG A 89 1.14 -17.74 11.65
C ARG A 89 2.38 -17.00 11.14
N ALA A 90 2.59 -16.99 9.82
CA ALA A 90 3.73 -16.28 9.24
C ALA A 90 3.67 -14.76 9.49
N VAL A 91 2.46 -14.19 9.49
CA VAL A 91 2.24 -12.76 9.79
C VAL A 91 2.46 -12.48 11.27
N GLN A 92 1.97 -13.35 12.16
CA GLN A 92 2.21 -13.24 13.60
C GLN A 92 3.70 -13.28 13.92
N TRP A 93 4.41 -14.28 13.40
CA TRP A 93 5.85 -14.42 13.59
C TRP A 93 6.61 -13.19 13.09
N GLY A 94 6.25 -12.66 11.92
CA GLY A 94 6.86 -11.44 11.38
C GLY A 94 6.70 -10.25 12.33
N LYS A 95 5.48 -10.01 12.84
CA LYS A 95 5.20 -8.92 13.80
C LYS A 95 5.98 -9.05 15.10
N GLU A 96 6.09 -10.27 15.63
CA GLU A 96 6.78 -10.54 16.90
C GLU A 96 8.29 -10.35 16.79
N ASN A 97 8.88 -10.68 15.62
CA ASN A 97 10.33 -10.68 15.41
C ASN A 97 10.86 -9.45 14.66
N GLU A 98 9.99 -8.55 14.18
CA GLU A 98 10.37 -7.37 13.40
C GLU A 98 11.41 -6.51 14.14
N LYS A 99 11.22 -6.29 15.44
CA LYS A 99 12.18 -5.54 16.26
C LYS A 99 13.57 -6.19 16.27
N SER A 100 13.63 -7.50 16.50
CA SER A 100 14.90 -8.24 16.50
C SER A 100 15.58 -8.20 15.12
N ALA A 101 14.79 -8.21 14.04
CA ALA A 101 15.30 -8.10 12.69
C ALA A 101 15.90 -6.72 12.43
N ILE A 102 15.25 -5.64 12.87
CA ILE A 102 15.76 -4.27 12.80
C ILE A 102 17.06 -4.15 13.60
N ASP A 103 17.09 -4.63 14.83
CA ASP A 103 18.28 -4.58 15.69
C ASP A 103 19.46 -5.32 15.04
N THR A 104 19.20 -6.51 14.47
CA THR A 104 20.22 -7.30 13.76
C THR A 104 20.72 -6.57 12.50
N PHE A 105 19.81 -5.97 11.74
CA PHE A 105 20.13 -5.21 10.54
C PHE A 105 21.00 -3.99 10.85
N THR A 106 20.59 -3.16 11.82
CA THR A 106 21.36 -1.97 12.23
C THR A 106 22.72 -2.33 12.82
N SER A 107 22.83 -3.46 13.53
CA SER A 107 24.12 -3.95 14.04
C SER A 107 25.07 -4.42 12.93
N ALA A 108 24.52 -5.04 11.87
CA ALA A 108 25.30 -5.52 10.73
C ALA A 108 25.70 -4.39 9.77
N PHE A 109 24.90 -3.33 9.69
CA PHE A 109 25.08 -2.21 8.78
C PHE A 109 25.14 -0.88 9.55
N THR A 110 26.30 -0.62 10.17
CA THR A 110 26.55 0.50 11.09
C THR A 110 26.31 1.89 10.50
N GLU A 111 26.32 2.02 9.17
CA GLU A 111 26.09 3.29 8.46
C GLU A 111 24.60 3.53 8.13
N MET A 112 23.72 2.55 8.40
CA MET A 112 22.30 2.63 8.05
C MET A 112 21.42 2.77 9.29
N ASN A 113 20.78 3.94 9.41
CA ASN A 113 19.76 4.18 10.42
C ASN A 113 18.39 3.75 9.90
N VAL A 114 17.70 2.88 10.64
CA VAL A 114 16.32 2.49 10.35
C VAL A 114 15.38 3.44 11.09
N THR A 115 14.66 4.27 10.36
CA THR A 115 13.62 5.14 10.94
C THR A 115 12.34 4.32 11.13
N PRO A 116 11.72 4.34 12.32
CA PRO A 116 10.43 3.70 12.55
C PRO A 116 9.37 4.21 11.56
N THR A 117 8.53 3.30 11.07
CA THR A 117 7.42 3.58 10.13
C THR A 117 6.07 3.22 10.72
#